data_AF-A0A1I6LJK4-F1
#
_entry.id   AF-A0A1I6LJK4-F1
#
_cell.length_a   1.000
_cell.length_b   1.000
_cell.length_c   1.000
_cell.angle_alpha   90.00
_cell.angle_beta   90.00
_cell.angle_gamma   90.00
#
_symmetry.space_group_name_H-M   'P 1'
#
loop_
_entity.id
_entity.type
_entity.pdbx_description
1 polymer ?
#
loop_
_entity_poly.entity_id
_entity_poly.type
_entity_poly.pdbx_seq_one_letter_code
_entity_poly.pdbx_strand_id
1 'polypeptide(L)'
;MPTFLLALPPWETLLRQLLLAPCLEEILFRLGLQDLLANSRALAARRHAVTLTALAFGAAHALALLVAAAPGPWPTLPALLLALATAAPAWWIGHGYRRHRSLPRCIAWHVLFNACWLLLAAPVVLPLLSTS
;
A
#
# COMPACT_ATOMS: atom_id res chain seq x y z
N MET A 1 23.55 14.07 20.51
CA MET A 1 22.86 12.78 20.31
C MET A 1 21.45 13.12 19.88
N PRO A 2 21.09 13.05 18.59
CA PRO A 2 19.74 13.38 18.18
C PRO A 2 18.81 12.33 18.78
N THR A 3 18.07 12.72 19.80
CA THR A 3 16.95 11.97 20.35
C THR A 3 15.84 11.98 19.29
N PHE A 4 15.98 11.11 18.29
CA PHE A 4 14.85 10.58 17.53
C PHE A 4 14.05 9.68 18.48
N LEU A 5 13.48 10.27 19.53
CA LEU A 5 12.36 9.64 20.21
C LEU A 5 11.25 9.67 19.16
N LEU A 6 11.16 8.61 18.36
CA LEU A 6 10.03 8.32 17.50
C LEU A 6 8.81 8.33 18.42
N ALA A 7 8.11 9.47 18.50
CA ALA A 7 6.82 9.52 19.14
C ALA A 7 5.99 8.46 18.43
N LEU A 8 5.62 7.41 19.17
CA LEU A 8 4.84 6.33 18.61
C LEU A 8 3.56 6.93 18.03
N PRO A 9 3.16 6.55 16.80
CA PRO A 9 1.89 6.98 16.26
C PRO A 9 0.76 6.64 17.24
N PRO A 10 -0.35 7.40 17.23
CA PRO A 10 -1.52 7.08 18.03
C PRO A 10 -1.91 5.60 17.84
N TRP A 11 -2.37 4.95 18.92
CA TRP A 11 -2.75 3.53 18.88
C TRP A 11 -3.76 3.23 17.77
N GLU A 12 -4.68 4.15 17.50
CA GLU A 12 -5.66 4.06 16.42
C GLU A 12 -5.01 4.01 15.04
N THR A 13 -3.94 4.78 14.82
CA THR A 13 -3.14 4.75 13.58
C THR A 13 -2.44 3.40 13.46
N LEU A 14 -1.84 2.90 14.54
CA LEU A 14 -1.18 1.60 14.55
C LEU A 14 -2.16 0.47 14.24
N LEU A 15 -3.31 0.44 14.92
CA LEU A 15 -4.36 -0.56 14.68
C LEU A 15 -4.88 -0.51 13.25
N ARG A 16 -5.12 0.70 12.72
CA ARG A 16 -5.60 0.88 11.36
C ARG A 16 -4.56 0.41 10.33
N GLN A 17 -3.32 0.86 10.45
CA GLN A 17 -2.28 0.66 9.45
C GLN A 17 -1.59 -0.71 9.54
N LEU A 18 -1.60 -1.36 10.71
CA LEU A 18 -0.91 -2.64 10.94
C LEU A 18 -1.86 -3.82 11.10
N LEU A 19 -3.17 -3.61 11.13
CA LEU A 19 -4.13 -4.70 11.22
C LEU A 19 -5.30 -4.52 10.24
N LEU A 20 -6.10 -3.46 10.42
CA LEU A 20 -7.35 -3.34 9.67
C LEU A 20 -7.12 -3.14 8.17
N ALA A 21 -6.29 -2.16 7.80
CA ALA A 21 -6.01 -1.84 6.41
C ALA A 21 -5.31 -3.00 5.68
N PRO A 22 -4.20 -3.59 6.20
CA PRO A 22 -3.57 -4.74 5.55
C PRO A 22 -4.52 -5.93 5.34
N CYS A 23 -5.38 -6.24 6.32
CA CYS A 23 -6.36 -7.31 6.18
C CYS A 23 -7.38 -7.02 5.08
N LEU A 24 -8.01 -5.83 5.11
CA LEU A 24 -9.02 -5.45 4.12
C LEU A 24 -8.42 -5.37 2.71
N GLU A 25 -7.26 -4.75 2.59
CA GLU A 25 -6.57 -4.55 1.32
C GLU A 25 -6.15 -5.89 0.72
N GLU A 26 -5.53 -6.78 1.48
CA GLU A 26 -5.13 -8.09 0.93
C GLU A 26 -6.36 -8.95 0.57
N ILE A 27 -7.47 -8.86 1.29
CA ILE A 27 -8.74 -9.50 0.89
C ILE A 27 -9.22 -8.93 -0.45
N LEU A 28 -9.34 -7.61 -0.57
CA LEU A 28 -9.88 -6.96 -1.77
C LEU A 28 -8.98 -7.17 -2.99
N PHE A 29 -7.67 -7.01 -2.82
CA PHE A 29 -6.74 -7.03 -3.93
C PHE A 29 -6.24 -8.44 -4.27
N ARG A 30 -6.00 -9.34 -3.31
CA ARG A 30 -5.53 -10.72 -3.62
C ARG A 30 -6.68 -11.66 -3.89
N LEU A 31 -7.58 -11.85 -2.91
CA LEU A 31 -8.71 -12.76 -3.07
C LEU A 31 -9.77 -12.21 -4.03
N GLY A 32 -9.94 -10.88 -4.07
CA GLY A 32 -10.85 -10.23 -5.00
C GLY A 32 -10.22 -10.05 -6.38
N LEU A 33 -9.51 -8.94 -6.57
CA LEU A 33 -9.09 -8.49 -7.90
C LEU A 33 -8.08 -9.44 -8.58
N GLN A 34 -7.02 -9.85 -7.88
CA GLN A 34 -5.97 -10.67 -8.47
C GLN A 34 -6.50 -12.03 -8.89
N ASP A 35 -7.35 -12.67 -8.08
CA ASP A 35 -7.95 -13.96 -8.41
C ASP A 35 -9.01 -13.84 -9.51
N LEU A 36 -9.81 -12.77 -9.52
CA LEU A 36 -10.70 -12.47 -10.64
C LEU A 36 -9.92 -12.36 -11.96
N LEU A 37 -8.82 -11.60 -11.97
CA LEU A 37 -7.99 -11.42 -13.16
C LEU A 37 -7.26 -12.71 -13.56
N ALA A 38 -6.76 -13.47 -12.58
CA ALA A 38 -6.05 -14.74 -12.82
C ALA A 38 -6.96 -15.84 -13.39
N ASN A 39 -8.27 -15.75 -13.14
CA ASN A 39 -9.29 -16.67 -13.65
C ASN A 39 -10.06 -16.12 -14.87
N SER A 40 -9.75 -14.91 -15.34
CA SER A 40 -10.42 -14.27 -16.47
C SER A 40 -10.26 -15.07 -17.78
N ARG A 41 -11.22 -15.03 -18.71
CA ARG A 41 -11.02 -15.64 -20.04
C ARG A 41 -10.04 -14.87 -20.92
N ALA A 42 -9.84 -13.57 -20.64
CA ALA A 42 -8.91 -12.74 -21.39
C ALA A 42 -7.46 -13.10 -21.05
N LEU A 43 -6.70 -13.57 -22.05
CA LEU A 43 -5.31 -14.01 -21.87
C LEU A 43 -4.43 -12.90 -21.28
N ALA A 44 -4.60 -11.65 -21.73
CA ALA A 44 -3.86 -10.52 -21.20
C ALA A 44 -4.14 -10.27 -19.71
N ALA A 45 -5.42 -10.29 -19.31
CA ALA A 45 -5.81 -10.12 -17.90
C ALA A 45 -5.19 -11.21 -17.02
N ARG A 46 -5.24 -12.48 -17.46
CA ARG A 46 -4.61 -13.60 -16.75
C ARG A 46 -3.10 -13.46 -16.62
N ARG A 47 -2.43 -13.16 -17.73
CA ARG A 47 -0.95 -13.05 -17.77
C ARG A 47 -0.44 -11.93 -16.89
N HIS A 48 -1.19 -10.83 -16.81
CA HIS A 48 -0.79 -9.62 -16.10
C HIS A 48 -1.56 -9.39 -14.79
N ALA A 49 -2.27 -10.39 -14.26
CA ALA A 49 -3.11 -10.26 -13.07
C ALA A 49 -2.38 -9.60 -11.87
N VAL A 50 -1.14 -10.03 -11.60
CA VAL A 50 -0.30 -9.45 -10.53
C VAL A 50 -0.01 -7.97 -10.79
N THR A 51 0.47 -7.64 -11.99
CA THR A 51 0.84 -6.27 -12.35
C THR A 51 -0.37 -5.34 -12.34
N LEU A 52 -1.48 -5.76 -12.95
CA LEU A 52 -2.72 -4.97 -12.98
C LEU A 52 -3.27 -4.73 -11.57
N THR A 53 -3.24 -5.75 -10.71
CA THR A 53 -3.66 -5.60 -9.30
C THR A 53 -2.76 -4.62 -8.55
N ALA A 54 -1.44 -4.70 -8.74
CA ALA A 54 -0.49 -3.79 -8.10
C ALA A 54 -0.66 -2.34 -8.56
N LEU A 55 -0.91 -2.12 -9.86
CA LEU A 55 -1.21 -0.80 -10.40
C LEU A 55 -2.53 -0.25 -9.85
N ALA A 56 -3.58 -1.08 -9.77
CA ALA A 56 -4.85 -0.70 -9.16
C ALA A 56 -4.68 -0.33 -7.67
N PHE A 57 -3.83 -1.06 -6.95
CA PHE A 57 -3.51 -0.77 -5.55
C PHE A 57 -2.84 0.60 -5.35
N GLY A 58 -1.81 0.89 -6.16
CA GLY A 58 -1.14 2.20 -6.13
C GLY A 58 -2.07 3.34 -6.55
N ALA A 59 -2.90 3.11 -7.58
CA ALA A 59 -3.91 4.09 -8.00
C ALA A 59 -4.96 4.36 -6.92
N ALA A 60 -5.40 3.33 -6.19
CA ALA A 60 -6.31 3.47 -5.05
C ALA A 60 -5.70 4.32 -3.92
N HIS A 61 -4.40 4.19 -3.66
CA HIS A 61 -3.69 5.03 -2.69
C HIS A 61 -3.60 6.48 -3.13
N ALA A 62 -3.26 6.73 -4.40
CA ALA A 62 -3.24 8.08 -4.95
C ALA A 62 -4.63 8.72 -4.90
N LEU A 63 -5.68 7.97 -5.24
CA LEU A 63 -7.06 8.45 -5.15
C LEU A 63 -7.50 8.71 -3.70
N ALA A 64 -7.16 7.83 -2.77
CA ALA A 64 -7.45 8.04 -1.35
C ALA A 64 -6.80 9.32 -0.82
N LEU A 65 -5.57 9.62 -1.26
CA LEU A 65 -4.87 10.87 -0.92
C LEU A 65 -5.60 12.10 -1.49
N LEU A 66 -6.07 12.03 -2.75
CA LEU A 66 -6.85 13.10 -3.36
C LEU A 66 -8.17 13.35 -2.62
N VAL A 67 -8.89 12.28 -2.26
CA VAL A 67 -10.17 12.38 -1.54
C VAL A 67 -9.96 12.94 -0.13
N ALA A 68 -8.92 12.48 0.57
CA ALA A 68 -8.60 12.95 1.92
C ALA A 68 -8.18 14.43 1.96
N ALA A 69 -7.68 14.96 0.84
CA ALA A 69 -7.27 16.36 0.74
C ALA A 69 -8.44 17.34 0.63
N ALA A 70 -9.65 16.91 0.25
CA ALA A 70 -10.79 17.82 0.03
C ALA A 70 -11.43 18.30 1.36
N PRO A 71 -11.78 19.60 1.52
CA PRO A 71 -11.71 20.69 0.53
C PRO A 71 -10.38 21.48 0.53
N GLY A 72 -9.34 20.96 1.17
CA GLY A 72 -8.01 21.56 1.24
C GLY A 72 -7.22 21.54 -0.07
N PRO A 73 -5.93 21.94 -0.01
CA PRO A 73 -5.07 22.01 -1.19
C PRO A 73 -4.83 20.62 -1.79
N TRP A 74 -4.70 20.57 -3.11
CA TRP A 74 -4.36 19.34 -3.81
C TRP A 74 -2.99 18.80 -3.36
N PRO A 75 -2.83 17.46 -3.25
CA PRO A 75 -1.55 16.86 -2.94
C PRO A 75 -0.47 17.23 -3.97
N THR A 76 0.76 17.44 -3.51
CA THR A 76 1.89 17.72 -4.38
C THR A 76 2.24 16.50 -5.26
N LEU A 77 2.87 16.74 -6.41
CA LEU A 77 3.30 15.66 -7.30
C LEU A 77 4.18 14.61 -6.59
N PRO A 78 5.18 14.98 -5.75
CA PRO A 78 5.93 14.01 -4.96
C PRO A 78 5.07 13.14 -4.04
N ALA A 79 4.04 13.71 -3.40
CA ALA A 79 3.13 12.96 -2.54
C ALA A 79 2.30 11.94 -3.34
N LEU A 80 1.85 12.31 -4.54
CA LEU A 80 1.14 11.40 -5.45
C LEU A 80 2.06 10.29 -5.97
N LEU A 81 3.31 10.63 -6.36
CA LEU A 81 4.29 9.63 -6.78
C LEU A 81 4.61 8.64 -5.67
N LEU A 82 4.70 9.13 -4.43
CA LEU A 82 4.91 8.28 -3.26
C LEU A 82 3.73 7.35 -2.99
N ALA A 83 2.50 7.85 -3.14
CA ALA A 83 1.29 7.02 -3.06
C ALA A 83 1.27 5.95 -4.16
N LEU A 84 1.70 6.28 -5.39
CA LEU A 84 1.82 5.32 -6.48
C LEU A 84 2.94 4.29 -6.25
N ALA A 85 4.00 4.67 -5.54
CA ALA A 85 5.12 3.78 -5.24
C ALA A 85 4.72 2.57 -4.38
N THR A 86 3.57 2.61 -3.69
CA THR A 86 3.00 1.45 -2.99
C THR A 86 2.63 0.29 -3.93
N ALA A 87 2.53 0.55 -5.24
CA ALA A 87 2.39 -0.50 -6.24
C ALA A 87 3.59 -1.47 -6.24
N ALA A 88 4.80 -1.02 -5.88
CA ALA A 88 5.99 -1.87 -5.87
C ALA A 88 5.92 -2.99 -4.82
N PRO A 89 5.70 -2.71 -3.51
CA PRO A 89 5.50 -3.77 -2.53
C PRO A 89 4.24 -4.62 -2.85
N ALA A 90 3.16 -4.01 -3.36
CA ALA A 90 1.97 -4.77 -3.76
C ALA A 90 2.25 -5.78 -4.90
N TRP A 91 3.11 -5.42 -5.86
CA TRP A 91 3.55 -6.31 -6.92
C TRP A 91 4.36 -7.48 -6.37
N TRP A 92 5.29 -7.22 -5.45
CA TRP A 92 6.08 -8.25 -4.78
C TRP A 92 5.20 -9.25 -4.01
N ILE A 93 4.28 -8.73 -3.17
CA ILE A 93 3.32 -9.55 -2.42
C ILE A 93 2.44 -10.35 -3.37
N GLY A 94 1.96 -9.74 -4.46
CA GLY A 94 1.13 -10.42 -5.46
C GLY A 94 1.82 -11.61 -6.14
N HIS A 95 3.13 -11.54 -6.37
CA HIS A 95 3.91 -12.70 -6.84
C HIS A 95 4.00 -13.80 -5.79
N GLY A 96 4.25 -13.43 -4.53
CA GLY A 96 4.23 -14.37 -3.40
C GLY A 96 2.88 -15.07 -3.27
N TYR A 97 1.79 -14.32 -3.39
CA TYR A 97 0.43 -14.84 -3.38
C TYR A 97 0.19 -15.81 -4.54
N ARG A 98 0.60 -15.46 -5.76
CA ARG A 98 0.45 -16.32 -6.94
C ARG A 98 1.12 -17.68 -6.75
N ARG A 99 2.27 -17.73 -6.07
CA ARG A 99 3.02 -18.96 -5.82
C ARG A 99 2.45 -19.80 -4.67
N HIS A 100 2.02 -19.16 -3.58
CA HIS A 100 1.70 -19.86 -2.33
C HIS A 100 0.21 -19.87 -1.97
N ARG A 101 -0.60 -19.03 -2.61
CA ARG A 101 -2.05 -18.85 -2.36
C ARG A 101 -2.39 -18.68 -0.88
N SER A 102 -1.50 -18.02 -0.13
CA SER A 102 -1.62 -17.88 1.32
C SER A 102 -1.86 -16.43 1.71
N LEU A 103 -3.11 -16.10 2.01
CA LEU A 103 -3.48 -14.76 2.46
C LEU A 103 -2.79 -14.35 3.77
N PRO A 104 -2.66 -15.20 4.81
CA PRO A 104 -1.97 -14.82 6.05
C PRO A 104 -0.52 -14.38 5.81
N ARG A 105 0.18 -15.03 4.88
CA ARG A 105 1.55 -14.62 4.51
C ARG A 105 1.58 -13.27 3.83
N CYS A 106 0.62 -12.99 2.95
CA CYS A 106 0.49 -11.69 2.29
C CYS A 106 0.22 -10.58 3.32
N ILE A 107 -0.71 -10.81 4.24
CA ILE A 107 -1.00 -9.88 5.34
C ILE A 107 0.26 -9.65 6.18
N ALA A 108 0.99 -10.70 6.57
CA ALA A 108 2.21 -10.54 7.37
C ALA A 108 3.28 -9.69 6.66
N TRP A 109 3.49 -9.91 5.35
CA TRP A 109 4.41 -9.08 4.57
C TRP A 109 3.93 -7.64 4.44
N HIS A 110 2.63 -7.43 4.22
CA HIS A 110 2.04 -6.09 4.14
C HIS A 110 2.23 -5.34 5.46
N VAL A 111 1.89 -5.97 6.60
CA VAL A 111 2.10 -5.40 7.94
C VAL A 111 3.56 -5.02 8.16
N LEU A 112 4.50 -5.87 7.74
CA LEU A 112 5.93 -5.56 7.83
C LEU A 112 6.31 -4.33 6.99
N PHE A 113 5.82 -4.23 5.75
CA PHE A 113 6.04 -3.04 4.93
C PHE A 113 5.46 -1.77 5.57
N ASN A 114 4.23 -1.83 6.10
CA ASN A 114 3.62 -0.70 6.78
C ASN A 114 4.37 -0.33 8.07
N ALA A 115 4.88 -1.30 8.81
CA ALA A 115 5.71 -1.06 9.98
C ALA A 115 7.03 -0.35 9.61
N CYS A 116 7.73 -0.84 8.58
CA CYS A 116 8.93 -0.17 8.07
C CYS A 116 8.63 1.24 7.57
N TRP A 117 7.52 1.43 6.87
CA TRP A 117 7.09 2.73 6.39
C TRP A 117 6.84 3.70 7.54
N LEU A 118 6.02 3.33 8.52
CA LEU A 118 5.63 4.19 9.65
C LEU A 118 6.79 4.51 10.58
N LEU A 119 7.66 3.54 10.86
CA LEU A 119 8.69 3.68 11.89
C LEU A 119 10.02 4.21 11.34
N LEU A 120 10.31 4.01 10.05
CA LEU A 120 11.62 4.35 9.47
C LEU A 120 11.51 5.39 8.36
N ALA A 121 10.65 5.15 7.36
CA ALA A 121 10.64 5.98 6.16
C ALA A 121 9.83 7.27 6.31
N ALA A 122 8.60 7.19 6.81
CA ALA A 122 7.70 8.34 6.95
C ALA A 122 8.28 9.49 7.82
N PRO A 123 8.95 9.22 8.96
CA PRO A 123 9.58 10.28 9.76
C PRO A 123 10.66 11.07 9.02
N VAL A 124 11.30 10.45 8.02
CA VAL A 124 12.36 11.08 7.21
C VAL A 124 11.80 11.73 5.96
N VAL A 125 10.85 11.07 5.29
CA VAL A 125 10.33 11.47 3.97
C VAL A 125 9.29 12.58 4.08
N LEU A 126 8.36 12.50 5.04
CA LEU A 126 7.25 13.46 5.12
C LEU A 126 7.70 14.91 5.37
N PRO A 127 8.70 15.20 6.24
CA PRO A 127 9.21 16.56 6.40
C PRO A 127 9.76 17.13 5.08
N LEU A 128 10.49 16.34 4.30
CA LEU A 128 11.06 16.76 3.02
C LEU A 128 9.99 17.11 1.98
N LEU A 129 8.84 16.43 2.03
CA LEU A 129 7.71 16.70 1.14
C LEU A 129 6.89 17.92 1.56
N SER A 130 7.01 18.37 2.81
CA SER A 130 6.31 19.56 3.32
C SER A 130 7.07 20.86 3.10
N THR A 131 8.36 20.80 2.77
CA THR A 131 9.24 21.95 2.53
C THR A 131 9.36 22.34 1.05
N SER A 132 8.57 21.74 0.16
CA SER A 132 8.60 21.98 -1.29
C SER A 132 7.30 22.55 -1.83
#